data_AF-A0A9E2R6L5-F1
#
_entry.id   AF-A0A9E2R6L5-F1
#
_cell.length_a   1.000
_cell.length_b   1.000
_cell.length_c   1.000
_cell.angle_alpha   90.00
_cell.angle_beta   90.00
_cell.angle_gamma   90.00
#
_symmetry.space_group_name_H-M   'P 1'
#
loop_
_entity.id
_entity.type
_entity.pdbx_description
1 polymer ?
#
loop_
_entity_poly.entity_id
_entity_poly.type
_entity_poly.pdbx_seq_one_letter_code
_entity_poly.pdbx_strand_id
1 'polypeptide(L)'
;TELETLGLPIHITELDVNSAQGGQRTTGADIGNNAASTQGGVVADADRRQAEAYAGLFRAFLKHDKFVKMVTFWGVNDALSWRSRGRPLLFDGDDQPKPAFDAVIRAAAGGHGRRGGRSEDLQE
;
A
#
# COMPACT_ATOMS: atom_id res chain seq x y z
N THR A 1 4.98 -6.54 -17.47
CA THR A 1 4.38 -7.74 -16.85
C THR A 1 3.36 -8.31 -17.81
N GLU A 2 3.03 -9.60 -17.72
CA GLU A 2 2.05 -10.27 -18.61
C GLU A 2 0.68 -9.56 -18.66
N LEU A 3 0.30 -8.82 -17.62
CA LEU A 3 -0.93 -8.02 -17.62
C LEU A 3 -0.80 -6.71 -18.42
N GLU A 4 0.40 -6.16 -18.56
CA GLU A 4 0.64 -4.94 -19.36
C GLU A 4 0.47 -5.19 -20.86
N THR A 5 0.70 -6.43 -21.33
CA THR A 5 0.61 -6.78 -22.76
C THR A 5 -0.83 -6.80 -23.28
N LEU A 6 -1.81 -6.90 -22.38
CA LEU A 6 -3.24 -6.85 -22.71
C LEU A 6 -3.74 -5.42 -22.99
N GLY A 7 -2.95 -4.39 -22.63
CA GLY A 7 -3.33 -2.97 -22.80
C GLY A 7 -4.50 -2.51 -21.91
N LEU A 8 -4.95 -3.34 -20.97
CA LEU A 8 -6.06 -3.02 -20.08
C LEU A 8 -5.59 -2.22 -18.85
N PRO A 9 -6.42 -1.30 -18.33
CA PRO A 9 -6.13 -0.60 -17.09
C PRO A 9 -6.11 -1.60 -15.92
N ILE A 10 -5.12 -1.45 -15.05
CA ILE A 10 -4.98 -2.24 -13.82
C ILE A 10 -5.57 -1.42 -12.68
N HIS A 11 -6.57 -2.01 -12.00
CA HIS A 11 -7.16 -1.47 -10.78
C HIS A 11 -6.80 -2.37 -9.60
N ILE A 12 -6.34 -1.74 -8.52
CA ILE A 12 -6.17 -2.38 -7.23
C ILE A 12 -7.40 -2.01 -6.41
N THR A 13 -8.32 -2.95 -6.23
CA THR A 13 -9.67 -2.64 -5.74
C THR A 13 -9.83 -2.80 -4.23
N GLU A 14 -8.97 -3.59 -3.58
CA GLU A 14 -9.13 -4.00 -2.17
C GLU A 14 -7.81 -3.95 -1.41
N LEU A 15 -7.19 -2.77 -1.34
CA LEU A 15 -5.88 -2.63 -0.70
C LEU A 15 -6.02 -2.52 0.83
N ASP A 16 -5.46 -3.49 1.53
CA ASP A 16 -5.12 -3.43 2.95
C ASP A 16 -3.76 -4.13 3.19
N VAL A 17 -3.01 -3.72 4.21
CA VAL A 17 -1.68 -4.27 4.49
C VAL A 17 -1.56 -4.63 5.97
N ASN A 18 -1.41 -5.92 6.25
CA ASN A 18 -1.17 -6.41 7.60
C ASN A 18 0.34 -6.45 7.93
N SER A 19 0.72 -5.99 9.12
CA SER A 19 2.10 -6.00 9.65
C SER A 19 2.53 -7.34 10.29
N ALA A 20 1.76 -8.41 10.14
CA ALA A 20 2.05 -9.73 10.73
C ALA A 20 3.47 -10.21 10.43
N GLN A 21 4.22 -10.63 11.46
CA GLN A 21 5.60 -11.13 11.30
C GLN A 21 5.73 -12.29 10.30
N GLY A 22 4.68 -13.12 10.14
CA GLY A 22 4.68 -14.24 9.19
C GLY A 22 4.34 -13.89 7.74
N GLY A 23 3.83 -12.67 7.51
CA GLY A 23 3.17 -12.28 6.26
C GLY A 23 1.89 -13.08 5.98
N GLN A 24 0.98 -12.55 5.17
CA GLN A 24 -0.12 -13.34 4.63
C GLN A 24 0.41 -14.16 3.44
N ARG A 25 0.67 -15.46 3.67
CA ARG A 25 1.17 -16.39 2.63
C ARG A 25 0.08 -17.10 1.84
N THR A 26 -1.17 -16.76 2.11
CA THR A 26 -2.36 -17.38 1.51
C THR A 26 -3.27 -16.31 0.91
N THR A 27 -4.05 -16.67 -0.10
CA THR A 27 -5.05 -15.78 -0.72
C THR A 27 -6.42 -15.89 -0.04
N GLY A 28 -6.47 -16.44 1.18
CA GLY A 28 -7.69 -16.71 1.93
C GLY A 28 -8.12 -15.57 2.85
N ALA A 29 -9.40 -15.57 3.23
CA ALA A 29 -10.03 -14.59 4.10
C ALA A 29 -9.98 -14.94 5.61
N ASP A 30 -9.00 -15.74 6.02
CA ASP A 30 -8.89 -16.22 7.40
C ASP A 30 -8.40 -15.12 8.35
N ILE A 31 -9.30 -14.66 9.22
CA ILE A 31 -9.04 -13.62 10.21
C ILE A 31 -8.12 -14.07 11.36
N GLY A 32 -7.92 -15.38 11.55
CA GLY A 32 -7.02 -15.94 12.56
C GLY A 32 -5.58 -15.43 12.42
N ASN A 33 -5.15 -15.20 11.18
CA ASN A 33 -3.82 -14.67 10.87
C ASN A 33 -3.63 -13.20 11.27
N ASN A 34 -4.70 -12.47 11.59
CA ASN A 34 -4.64 -11.07 11.99
C ASN A 34 -4.24 -10.87 13.47
N ALA A 35 -4.49 -11.85 14.35
CA ALA A 35 -4.19 -11.70 15.77
C ALA A 35 -2.69 -11.78 16.07
N ALA A 36 -1.94 -12.57 15.30
CA ALA A 36 -0.49 -12.71 15.45
C ALA A 36 0.30 -11.46 15.02
N SER A 37 -0.35 -10.43 14.45
CA SER A 37 0.35 -9.23 13.97
C SER A 37 0.57 -8.15 15.03
N THR A 38 -0.22 -8.17 16.09
CA THR A 38 -0.16 -7.19 17.19
C THR A 38 0.20 -7.83 18.53
N GLN A 39 0.07 -9.15 18.65
CA GLN A 39 0.42 -9.90 19.86
C GLN A 39 1.92 -10.23 19.91
N GLY A 40 2.75 -9.26 20.30
CA GLY A 40 4.14 -9.51 20.70
C GLY A 40 5.20 -8.56 20.14
N GLY A 41 4.82 -7.61 19.28
CA GLY A 41 5.70 -6.53 18.81
C GLY A 41 5.42 -5.22 19.55
N VAL A 42 6.44 -4.37 19.70
CA VAL A 42 6.21 -2.98 20.09
C VAL A 42 5.36 -2.34 18.99
N VAL A 43 4.24 -1.68 19.33
CA VAL A 43 3.32 -1.06 18.36
C VAL A 43 4.07 -0.20 17.32
N ALA A 44 5.10 0.52 17.76
CA ALA A 44 5.97 1.32 16.91
C ALA A 44 6.71 0.50 15.82
N ASP A 45 7.14 -0.73 16.11
CA ASP A 45 7.79 -1.60 15.13
C ASP A 45 6.81 -2.13 14.09
N ALA A 46 5.57 -2.43 14.49
CA ALA A 46 4.51 -2.86 13.57
C ALA A 46 4.11 -1.73 12.62
N ASP A 47 3.90 -0.53 13.16
CA ASP A 47 3.55 0.67 12.38
C ASP A 47 4.69 1.06 11.41
N ARG A 48 5.97 0.93 11.83
CA ARG A 48 7.13 1.14 10.94
C ARG A 48 7.13 0.16 9.77
N ARG A 49 6.97 -1.15 10.03
CA ARG A 49 6.95 -2.18 8.97
C ARG A 49 5.81 -1.96 7.99
N GLN A 50 4.63 -1.61 8.50
CA GLN A 50 3.47 -1.29 7.67
C GLN A 50 3.76 -0.07 6.78
N ALA A 51 4.35 1.00 7.34
CA ALA A 51 4.73 2.18 6.57
C ALA A 51 5.75 1.88 5.47
N GLU A 52 6.76 1.05 5.75
CA GLU A 52 7.74 0.60 4.75
C GLU A 52 7.07 -0.21 3.63
N ALA A 53 6.15 -1.12 3.96
CA ALA A 53 5.40 -1.92 3.02
C ALA A 53 4.52 -1.06 2.10
N TYR A 54 3.72 -0.16 2.67
CA TYR A 54 2.90 0.78 1.89
C TYR A 54 3.75 1.67 0.98
N ALA A 55 4.87 2.21 1.47
CA ALA A 55 5.77 3.00 0.64
C ALA A 55 6.36 2.18 -0.53
N GLY A 56 6.70 0.92 -0.30
CA GLY A 56 7.16 -0.01 -1.33
C GLY A 56 6.11 -0.25 -2.41
N LEU A 57 4.88 -0.55 -1.99
CA LEU A 57 3.73 -0.75 -2.88
C LEU A 57 3.46 0.50 -3.72
N PHE A 58 3.35 1.67 -3.10
CA PHE A 58 3.06 2.91 -3.83
C PHE A 58 4.20 3.33 -4.76
N ARG A 59 5.47 3.11 -4.39
CA ARG A 59 6.58 3.28 -5.35
C ARG A 59 6.44 2.37 -6.56
N ALA A 60 6.00 1.12 -6.37
CA ALA A 60 5.75 0.20 -7.48
C ALA A 60 4.56 0.66 -8.33
N PHE A 61 3.43 1.04 -7.72
CA PHE A 61 2.27 1.54 -8.46
C PHE A 61 2.61 2.77 -9.29
N LEU A 62 3.35 3.73 -8.73
CA LEU A 62 3.80 4.94 -9.42
C LEU A 62 4.81 4.66 -10.54
N LYS A 63 5.65 3.64 -10.39
CA LYS A 63 6.55 3.18 -11.47
C LYS A 63 5.77 2.62 -12.66
N HIS A 64 4.58 2.07 -12.42
CA HIS A 64 3.70 1.44 -13.41
C HIS A 64 2.40 2.24 -13.67
N ASP A 65 2.39 3.55 -13.39
CA ASP A 65 1.18 4.41 -13.48
C ASP A 65 0.59 4.54 -14.90
N LYS A 66 1.37 4.18 -15.92
CA LYS A 66 0.86 4.00 -17.29
C LYS A 66 -0.29 2.99 -17.34
N PHE A 67 -0.26 1.97 -16.48
CA PHE A 67 -1.25 0.90 -16.43
C PHE A 67 -2.04 0.87 -15.12
N VAL A 68 -1.42 1.13 -13.97
CA VAL A 68 -2.09 1.21 -12.67
C VAL A 68 -2.85 2.54 -12.59
N LYS A 69 -4.18 2.49 -12.76
CA LYS A 69 -5.03 3.69 -12.85
C LYS A 69 -5.78 4.02 -11.57
N MET A 70 -6.03 3.00 -10.74
CA MET A 70 -6.82 3.18 -9.53
C MET A 70 -6.32 2.27 -8.42
N VAL A 71 -6.28 2.83 -7.22
CA VAL A 71 -6.02 2.12 -5.96
C VAL A 71 -7.14 2.49 -4.99
N THR A 72 -7.95 1.50 -4.61
CA THR A 72 -9.00 1.63 -3.60
C THR A 72 -8.57 0.86 -2.36
N PHE A 73 -8.63 1.54 -1.22
CA PHE A 73 -8.40 0.93 0.08
C PHE A 73 -9.65 0.16 0.53
N TRP A 74 -9.44 -0.98 1.20
CA TRP A 74 -10.52 -1.83 1.69
C TRP A 74 -11.06 -1.38 3.05
N GLY A 75 -11.42 -0.11 3.14
CA GLY A 75 -11.95 0.54 4.33
C GLY A 75 -11.32 1.90 4.59
N VAL A 76 -11.92 2.64 5.54
CA VAL A 76 -11.49 4.00 5.92
C VAL A 76 -10.46 3.95 7.06
N ASN A 77 -10.82 3.28 8.16
CA ASN A 77 -10.03 3.28 9.39
C ASN A 77 -9.94 1.87 10.00
N ASP A 78 -8.97 1.66 10.88
CA ASP A 78 -8.70 0.36 11.48
C ASP A 78 -9.88 -0.21 12.29
N ALA A 79 -10.74 0.63 12.88
CA ALA A 79 -11.90 0.18 13.65
C ALA A 79 -12.98 -0.46 12.77
N LEU A 80 -13.15 0.01 11.53
CA LEU A 80 -14.16 -0.46 10.58
C LEU A 80 -13.65 -1.56 9.62
N SER A 81 -12.36 -1.86 9.65
CA SER A 81 -11.79 -2.90 8.80
C SER A 81 -12.29 -4.29 9.16
N TRP A 82 -12.61 -5.11 8.16
CA TRP A 82 -12.86 -6.55 8.33
C TRP A 82 -11.69 -7.30 8.98
N ARG A 83 -10.49 -6.69 8.98
CA ARG A 83 -9.26 -7.18 9.62
C ARG A 83 -8.80 -6.28 10.77
N SER A 84 -9.71 -5.62 11.48
CA SER A 84 -9.42 -4.61 12.52
C SER A 84 -8.33 -4.99 13.53
N ARG A 85 -8.27 -6.26 13.95
CA ARG A 85 -7.22 -6.77 14.86
C ARG A 85 -5.79 -6.60 14.34
N GLY A 86 -5.63 -6.54 13.02
CA GLY A 86 -4.35 -6.36 12.35
C GLY A 86 -4.03 -4.91 11.98
N ARG A 87 -4.92 -3.96 12.32
CA ARG A 87 -4.74 -2.52 12.07
C ARG A 87 -4.22 -2.22 10.65
N PRO A 88 -4.92 -2.65 9.58
CA PRO A 88 -4.30 -2.80 8.27
C PRO A 88 -4.37 -1.55 7.38
N LEU A 89 -5.01 -0.46 7.83
CA LEU A 89 -5.31 0.73 7.02
C LEU A 89 -4.42 1.93 7.39
N LEU A 90 -4.65 3.05 6.72
CA LEU A 90 -3.85 4.28 6.88
C LEU A 90 -4.24 5.12 8.10
N PHE A 91 -5.46 4.94 8.61
CA PHE A 91 -6.00 5.64 9.78
C PHE A 91 -6.26 4.66 10.91
N ASP A 92 -5.96 5.06 12.14
CA ASP A 92 -6.26 4.26 13.32
C ASP A 92 -7.75 4.32 13.70
N GLY A 93 -8.13 3.67 14.80
CA GLY A 93 -9.54 3.60 15.22
C GLY A 93 -10.16 4.94 15.62
N ASP A 94 -9.35 5.97 15.86
CA ASP A 94 -9.76 7.32 16.25
C ASP A 94 -9.61 8.33 15.08
N ASP A 95 -9.57 7.80 13.85
CA ASP A 95 -9.39 8.55 12.60
C ASP A 95 -8.10 9.37 12.52
N GLN A 96 -7.09 9.03 13.33
CA GLN A 96 -5.78 9.70 13.26
C GLN A 96 -4.90 9.03 12.19
N PRO A 97 -4.13 9.82 11.42
CA PRO A 97 -3.23 9.29 10.42
C PRO A 97 -2.10 8.49 11.08
N LYS A 98 -1.86 7.29 10.57
CA LYS A 98 -0.73 6.44 10.99
C LYS A 98 0.53 6.78 10.19
N PRO A 99 1.73 6.35 10.63
CA PRO A 99 2.97 6.52 9.87
C PRO A 99 2.89 6.02 8.41
N ALA A 100 2.03 5.04 8.15
CA ALA A 100 1.75 4.53 6.80
C ALA A 100 1.11 5.58 5.88
N PHE A 101 0.21 6.43 6.41
CA PHE A 101 -0.39 7.53 5.65
C PHE A 101 0.69 8.45 5.09
N ASP A 102 1.57 8.97 5.96
CA ASP A 102 2.65 9.87 5.54
C ASP A 102 3.61 9.20 4.56
N ALA A 103 3.84 7.90 4.72
CA ALA A 103 4.71 7.14 3.84
C ALA A 103 4.15 7.05 2.41
N VAL A 104 2.83 6.88 2.25
CA VAL A 104 2.14 6.93 0.96
C VAL A 104 2.26 8.33 0.34
N ILE A 105 1.97 9.39 1.10
CA ILE A 105 2.06 10.78 0.62
C ILE A 105 3.47 11.13 0.16
N ARG A 106 4.50 10.76 0.94
CA ARG A 106 5.91 10.96 0.56
C ARG A 106 6.29 10.20 -0.71
N ALA A 107 5.83 8.95 -0.85
CA ALA A 107 6.08 8.16 -2.06
C ALA A 107 5.47 8.82 -3.31
N ALA A 108 4.24 9.34 -3.18
CA ALA A 108 3.56 10.08 -4.26
C ALA A 108 4.28 11.38 -4.63
N ALA A 109 4.68 12.18 -3.63
CA ALA A 109 5.41 13.43 -3.85
C ALA A 109 6.78 13.21 -4.52
N GLY A 110 7.52 12.18 -4.10
CA GLY A 110 8.84 11.84 -4.67
C GLY A 110 8.77 11.30 -6.12
N GLY A 111 7.61 10.79 -6.55
CA GLY A 111 7.38 10.31 -7.92
C GLY A 111 7.28 11.44 -8.96
N HIS A 112 6.84 12.64 -8.55
CA HIS A 112 6.69 13.78 -9.46
C HIS A 112 8.03 14.44 -9.84
N GLY A 113 9.03 14.44 -8.95
CA GLY A 113 10.33 15.08 -9.18
C GLY A 113 11.24 14.39 -10.21
N ARG A 114 10.91 13.17 -10.66
CA ARG A 114 11.72 12.40 -11.63
C ARG A 114 11.20 12.44 -13.06
N ARG A 115 10.12 13.18 -13.34
CA ARG A 115 9.49 13.26 -14.69
C ARG A 115 9.93 14.42 -15.58
N GLY A 116 10.68 15.40 -15.06
CA GLY A 116 11.03 16.62 -15.79
C GLY A 116 12.26 16.56 -16.71
N GLY A 117 12.75 15.38 -17.11
CA GLY A 117 14.01 15.28 -17.85
C GLY A 117 14.04 14.13 -18.86
N ARG A 118 13.32 14.29 -19.97
CA ARG A 118 13.65 13.64 -21.24
C ARG A 118 13.15 14.56 -22.35
N SER A 119 14.07 15.36 -22.86
CA SER A 119 13.92 16.13 -24.09
C SER A 119 13.50 15.19 -25.22
N GLU A 120 12.37 15.53 -25.83
CA GLU A 120 12.03 15.11 -27.18
C GLU A 120 13.02 15.74 -28.19
N ASP A 121 13.08 15.12 -29.37
CA ASP A 121 13.68 15.60 -30.62
C ASP A 121 15.19 15.43 -30.82
N LEU A 122 15.53 14.39 -31.60
CA LEU A 122 16.53 14.41 -32.67
C LEU A 122 16.36 13.11 -33.50
N GLN A 123 15.40 13.16 -34.43
CA GLN A 123 15.44 12.41 -35.69
C GLN A 123 15.21 13.44 -36.80
N GLU A 124 16.31 13.92 -37.39
CA GLU A 124 16.57 13.96 -38.83
C GLU A 124 18.07 14.20 -39.05
#